data_AF-A0A2G9ZTV9-F1
#
_entry.id   AF-A0A2G9ZTV9-F1
#
_cell.length_a   1.000
_cell.length_b   1.000
_cell.length_c   1.000
_cell.angle_alpha   90.00
_cell.angle_beta   90.00
_cell.angle_gamma   90.00
#
_symmetry.space_group_name_H-M   'P 1'
#
loop_
_entity.id
_entity.type
_entity.pdbx_description
1 polymer ?
#
loop_
_entity_poly.entity_id
_entity_poly.type
_entity_poly.pdbx_seq_one_letter_code
_entity_poly.pdbx_strand_id
1 'polypeptide(L)' 'MIKPPMEPMPAAILILVRKHAGRIETHLLLRGSGAAFMSGKYVFPGGRVDLPDHDIAFWERHADLSFKDIVSRFGGDFME' A
#
# COMPACT_ATOMS: atom_id res chain seq x y z
N MET A 1 28.13 -21.72 5.15
CA MET A 1 27.32 -21.05 6.19
C MET A 1 25.99 -20.67 5.56
N ILE A 2 24.86 -21.20 6.02
CA ILE A 2 23.54 -20.85 5.49
C ILE A 2 23.13 -19.53 6.17
N LYS A 3 22.86 -18.49 5.38
CA LYS A 3 22.34 -17.23 5.91
C LYS A 3 20.90 -17.46 6.37
N PRO A 4 20.52 -17.04 7.59
CA PRO A 4 19.13 -17.19 8.03
C PRO A 4 18.21 -16.43 7.06
N PRO A 5 16.97 -16.92 6.86
CA PRO A 5 15.98 -16.20 6.07
C PRO A 5 15.77 -14.80 6.65
N MET A 6 15.60 -13.82 5.78
CA MET A 6 15.29 -12.46 6.20
C MET A 6 13.84 -12.40 6.68
N GLU A 7 13.62 -11.76 7.83
CA GLU A 7 12.28 -11.43 8.30
C GLU A 7 11.59 -10.48 7.30
N PRO A 8 10.36 -10.80 6.86
CA PRO A 8 9.57 -9.89 6.05
C PRO A 8 9.35 -8.55 6.76
N MET A 9 9.46 -7.45 6.01
CA MET A 9 9.08 -6.13 6.52
C MET A 9 7.64 -5.81 6.08
N PRO A 10 6.79 -5.29 6.98
CA PRO A 10 5.46 -4.81 6.60
C PRO A 10 5.53 -3.79 5.47
N ALA A 11 4.65 -3.96 4.48
CA ALA A 11 4.55 -3.10 3.32
C ALA A 11 3.09 -3.01 2.85
N ALA A 12 2.72 -1.86 2.29
CA ALA A 12 1.40 -1.60 1.75
C ALA A 12 1.51 -1.14 0.29
N ILE A 13 0.51 -1.50 -0.53
CA ILE A 13 0.46 -1.17 -1.94
C ILE A 13 -0.94 -0.68 -2.34
N LEU A 14 -0.99 0.37 -3.17
CA LEU A 14 -2.23 0.96 -3.65
C LEU A 14 -2.46 0.58 -5.11
N ILE A 15 -3.56 -0.10 -5.40
CA ILE A 15 -3.99 -0.39 -6.76
C ILE A 15 -5.13 0.56 -7.12
N LEU A 16 -4.80 1.64 -7.84
CA LEU A 16 -5.79 2.60 -8.32
C LEU A 16 -6.34 2.17 -9.68
N VAL A 17 -7.62 1.77 -9.69
CA VAL A 17 -8.31 1.33 -10.90
C VAL A 17 -9.37 2.32 -11.36
N ARG A 18 -9.56 2.40 -12.68
CA ARG A 18 -10.73 3.07 -13.28
C ARG A 18 -11.28 2.25 -14.43
N LYS A 19 -12.56 2.44 -14.72
CA LYS A 19 -13.16 1.95 -15.97
C LYS A 19 -13.08 3.06 -17.02
N HIS A 20 -12.52 2.75 -18.19
CA HIS A 20 -12.40 3.68 -19.30
C HIS A 20 -12.53 2.93 -20.63
N ALA A 21 -13.36 3.45 -21.55
CA ALA A 21 -13.66 2.82 -22.85
C ALA A 21 -14.00 1.31 -22.77
N GLY A 22 -14.78 0.91 -21.76
CA GLY A 22 -15.18 -0.49 -21.54
C GLY A 22 -14.08 -1.41 -20.99
N ARG A 23 -12.89 -0.89 -20.67
CA ARG A 23 -11.76 -1.62 -20.10
C ARG A 23 -11.43 -1.13 -18.69
N ILE A 24 -10.70 -1.97 -17.95
CA ILE A 24 -10.07 -1.55 -16.69
C ILE A 24 -8.68 -1.02 -17.01
N GLU A 25 -8.39 0.16 -16.47
CA GLU A 25 -7.07 0.76 -16.48
C GLU A 25 -6.56 0.87 -15.03
N THR A 26 -5.26 0.77 -14.85
CA THR A 26 -4.62 0.92 -13.55
C THR A 26 -3.43 1.88 -13.62
N HIS A 27 -3.18 2.58 -12.52
CA HIS A 27 -2.03 3.48 -12.42
C HIS A 27 -0.76 2.74 -11.98
N LEU A 28 0.29 2.82 -12.79
CA LEU A 28 1.61 2.26 -12.51
C LEU A 28 2.67 3.36 -12.54
N LEU A 29 3.70 3.20 -11.70
CA LEU A 29 4.87 4.06 -11.64
C LEU A 29 6.05 3.35 -12.31
N LEU A 30 6.89 4.10 -13.06
CA LEU A 30 8.18 3.60 -13.50
C LEU A 30 9.22 3.85 -12.41
N ARG A 31 9.81 2.79 -11.86
CA ARG A 31 10.82 2.92 -10.81
C ARG A 31 12.14 3.45 -11.38
N GLY A 32 12.70 4.47 -10.72
CA GLY A 32 13.91 5.15 -11.16
C GLY A 32 15.11 4.20 -11.35
N SER A 33 15.97 4.54 -12.32
CA SER A 33 17.12 3.70 -12.72
C SER A 33 18.15 3.48 -11.60
N GLY A 34 18.23 4.40 -10.63
CA GLY A 34 19.10 4.30 -9.46
C GLY A 34 18.55 3.48 -8.29
N ALA A 35 17.36 2.89 -8.41
CA ALA A 35 16.78 2.13 -7.30
C ALA A 35 17.56 0.84 -7.01
N ALA A 36 17.92 0.61 -5.74
CA ALA A 36 18.67 -0.58 -5.32
C ALA A 36 17.91 -1.91 -5.55
N PHE A 37 16.59 -1.85 -5.69
CA PHE A 37 15.72 -3.00 -5.92
C PHE A 37 14.69 -2.66 -7.00
N MET A 38 14.44 -3.60 -7.92
CA MET A 38 13.44 -3.48 -9.00
C MET A 38 13.58 -2.22 -9.89
N SER A 39 14.81 -1.78 -10.14
CA SER A 39 15.10 -0.64 -11.03
C SER A 39 14.55 -0.83 -12.44
N GLY A 40 13.99 0.24 -13.01
CA GLY A 40 13.45 0.26 -14.38
C GLY A 40 12.19 -0.59 -14.59
N LYS A 41 11.49 -0.97 -13.51
CA LYS A 41 10.24 -1.74 -13.58
C LYS A 41 9.03 -0.84 -13.37
N TYR A 42 7.93 -1.19 -14.05
CA TYR A 42 6.62 -0.66 -13.71
C TYR A 42 6.08 -1.37 -12.47
N VAL A 43 5.65 -0.60 -11.48
CA VAL A 43 5.16 -1.08 -10.18
C VAL A 43 3.92 -0.29 -9.76
N PHE A 44 3.07 -0.88 -8.92
CA PHE A 44 2.03 -0.10 -8.27
C PHE A 44 2.64 0.85 -7.22
N PRO A 45 2.02 2.01 -6.96
CA PRO A 45 2.40 2.88 -5.85
C PRO A 45 2.35 2.13 -4.51
N GLY A 46 3.36 2.31 -3.67
CA GLY A 46 3.44 1.65 -2.38
C GLY A 46 4.84 1.66 -1.81
N GLY A 47 4.99 1.03 -0.64
CA GLY A 47 6.25 1.02 0.08
C GLY A 47 6.17 0.29 1.41
N ARG A 48 7.27 0.41 2.15
CA ARG A 48 7.37 -0.06 3.54
C ARG A 48 6.41 0.76 4.42
N VAL A 49 5.77 0.09 5.37
CA VAL A 49 5.00 0.75 6.43
C VAL A 49 5.98 1.39 7.43
N ASP A 50 5.78 2.66 7.74
CA ASP A 50 6.57 3.43 8.70
C ASP A 50 5.78 3.70 9.99
N LEU A 51 6.47 4.09 11.06
CA LEU A 51 5.84 4.29 12.38
C LEU A 51 4.61 5.23 12.35
N PRO A 52 4.60 6.35 11.60
CA PRO A 52 3.43 7.23 11.53
C PRO A 52 2.19 6.60 10.88
N ASP A 53 2.35 5.53 10.10
CA ASP A 53 1.21 4.85 9.46
C ASP A 53 0.29 4.20 10.51
N HIS A 54 0.80 3.96 11.73
CA HIS A 54 0.04 3.40 12.84
C HIS A 54 -0.74 4.44 13.67
N ASP A 55 -0.61 5.75 13.39
CA ASP A 55 -1.33 6.79 14.13
C ASP A 55 -2.79 6.93 13.65
N ILE A 56 -3.65 6.04 14.15
CA ILE A 56 -5.08 6.01 13.81
C ILE A 56 -5.74 7.36 14.07
N ALA A 57 -5.45 7.99 15.21
CA ALA A 57 -6.06 9.27 15.58
C ALA A 57 -5.69 10.39 14.61
N PHE A 58 -4.45 10.41 14.11
CA PHE A 58 -4.05 11.30 13.04
C PHE A 58 -4.84 11.03 11.76
N TRP A 59 -4.92 9.78 11.31
CA TRP A 59 -5.54 9.43 10.03
C TRP A 59 -7.06 9.59 10.03
N GLU A 60 -7.75 9.36 11.15
CA GLU A 60 -9.20 9.61 11.26
C GLU A 60 -9.59 11.06 10.94
N ARG A 61 -8.69 12.03 11.18
CA ARG A 61 -8.94 13.44 10.82
C ARG A 61 -8.68 13.77 9.35
N HIS A 62 -8.07 12.84 8.61
CA HIS A 62 -7.68 13.02 7.21
C HIS A 62 -8.38 12.00 6.28
N ALA A 63 -9.28 11.19 6.81
CA ALA A 63 -10.07 10.22 6.07
C ALA A 63 -11.52 10.71 5.94
N ASP A 64 -12.11 10.46 4.77
CA ASP A 64 -13.53 10.74 4.54
C ASP A 64 -14.46 9.73 5.24
N LEU A 65 -13.91 8.60 5.71
CA LEU A 65 -14.63 7.52 6.35
C LEU A 65 -14.16 7.35 7.79
N SER A 66 -15.12 7.14 8.71
CA SER A 66 -14.77 6.74 10.07
C SER A 66 -14.16 5.34 10.08
N PHE A 67 -13.38 5.02 11.11
CA PHE A 67 -12.82 3.67 11.27
C PHE A 67 -13.90 2.58 11.20
N LYS A 68 -15.07 2.83 11.81
CA LYS A 68 -16.23 1.93 11.74
C LYS A 68 -16.73 1.73 10.31
N ASP A 69 -16.79 2.79 9.50
CA ASP A 69 -17.24 2.70 8.11
C ASP A 69 -16.22 1.99 7.22
N ILE A 70 -14.93 2.17 7.51
CA ILE A 70 -13.83 1.46 6.84
C ILE A 70 -13.98 -0.06 7.08
N VAL A 71 -14.09 -0.47 8.36
CA VAL A 71 -14.30 -1.88 8.74
C VAL A 71 -15.54 -2.46 8.06
N SER A 72 -16.67 -1.73 8.09
CA SER A 72 -17.94 -2.17 7.50
C SER A 72 -17.83 -2.37 5.98
N ARG A 73 -17.12 -1.47 5.29
CA ARG A 73 -17.03 -1.46 3.82
C ARG A 73 -16.00 -2.42 3.27
N PHE A 74 -14.85 -2.52 3.92
CA PHE A 74 -13.70 -3.26 3.40
C PHE A 74 -13.43 -4.58 4.15
N GLY A 75 -14.08 -4.79 5.30
CA GLY A 75 -13.79 -5.90 6.20
C GLY A 75 -12.43 -5.73 6.90
N GLY A 76 -12.08 -6.71 7.73
CA GLY A 76 -10.84 -6.75 8.51
C GLY A 76 -11.09 -6.58 10.00
N ASP A 77 -10.42 -7.40 10.80
CA ASP A 77 -10.32 -7.19 12.25
C ASP A 77 -9.06 -6.35 12.48
N PHE A 78 -9.20 -5.03 12.50
CA PHE A 78 -8.08 -4.10 12.68
C PHE A 78 -7.72 -3.92 14.18
N MET A 79 -8.17 -4.84 15.03
CA MET A 79 -7.93 -4.89 16.47
C MET A 79 -7.11 -6.14 16.82
N GLU A 80 -5.94 -6.30 16.19
CA GLU A 80 -4.85 -7.19 16.65
C GLU A 80 -3.51 -6.43 16.67
#